data_AF-A0A7C5ASC3-F1
#
_entry.id   AF-A0A7C5ASC3-F1
#
_cell.length_a   1.000
_cell.length_b   1.000
_cell.length_c   1.000
_cell.angle_alpha   90.00
_cell.angle_beta   90.00
_cell.angle_gamma   90.00
#
_symmetry.space_group_name_H-M   'P 1'
#
loop_
_entity.id
_entity.type
_entity.pdbx_description
1 polymer ?
#
loop_
_entity_poly.entity_id
_entity_poly.type
_entity_poly.pdbx_seq_one_letter_code
_entity_poly.pdbx_strand_id
1 'polypeptide(L)' 'MDQEVQEALHALHQGIQTELQGKAFYAKAAARTADESGRHAFETLMREEETHLRLLKVQYGNLVTT' A
#
# COMPACT_ATOMS: atom_id res chain seq x y z
N MET A 1 -20.19 15.66 -5.19
CA MET A 1 -19.82 14.27 -5.48
C MET A 1 -20.88 13.35 -4.92
N ASP A 2 -21.21 12.31 -5.65
CA ASP A 2 -22.18 11.28 -5.26
C ASP A 2 -21.74 10.57 -3.96
N GLN A 3 -22.69 10.07 -3.18
CA GLN A 3 -22.45 9.29 -1.95
C GLN A 3 -21.59 8.06 -2.24
N GLU A 4 -21.85 7.38 -3.36
CA GLU A 4 -21.06 6.23 -3.81
C GLU A 4 -19.58 6.61 -4.07
N VAL A 5 -19.34 7.78 -4.66
CA VAL A 5 -17.98 8.28 -4.91
C VAL A 5 -17.27 8.61 -3.60
N GLN A 6 -17.97 9.17 -2.60
CA GLN A 6 -17.39 9.43 -1.28
C GLN A 6 -16.99 8.14 -0.55
N GLU A 7 -17.83 7.11 -0.62
CA GLU A 7 -17.54 5.80 -0.03
C GLU A 7 -16.34 5.13 -0.71
N ALA A 8 -16.27 5.19 -2.05
CA ALA A 8 -15.13 4.68 -2.81
C ALA A 8 -13.82 5.40 -2.44
N LEU A 9 -13.85 6.73 -2.30
CA LEU A 9 -12.67 7.50 -1.87
C LEU A 9 -12.24 7.15 -0.45
N HIS A 10 -13.19 6.93 0.46
CA HIS A 10 -12.87 6.52 1.83
C HIS A 10 -12.20 5.14 1.84
N ALA A 11 -12.73 4.17 1.09
CA ALA A 11 -12.13 2.84 0.97
C ALA A 11 -10.73 2.89 0.34
N LEU A 12 -10.54 3.67 -0.73
CA LEU A 12 -9.23 3.86 -1.36
C LEU A 12 -8.24 4.52 -0.40
N HIS A 13 -8.67 5.52 0.37
CA HIS A 13 -7.84 6.15 1.38
C HIS A 13 -7.41 5.16 2.47
N GLN A 14 -8.33 4.33 2.96
CA GLN A 14 -8.01 3.27 3.92
C GLN A 14 -7.00 2.28 3.33
N GLY A 15 -7.19 1.82 2.09
CA GLY A 15 -6.24 0.97 1.38
C GLY A 15 -4.84 1.61 1.32
N ILE A 16 -4.75 2.88 0.92
CA ILE A 16 -3.48 3.63 0.87
C ILE A 16 -2.76 3.62 2.23
N GLN A 17 -3.49 3.81 3.33
CA GLN A 17 -2.90 3.76 4.67
C GLN A 17 -2.42 2.36 5.03
N THR A 18 -3.19 1.33 4.69
CA THR A 18 -2.80 -0.08 4.87
C THR A 18 -1.50 -0.39 4.13
N GLU A 19 -1.38 -0.01 2.86
CA GLU A 19 -0.16 -0.26 2.06
C GLU A 19 1.07 0.48 2.61
N LEU A 20 0.89 1.72 3.09
CA LEU A 20 1.98 2.46 3.74
C LEU A 20 2.45 1.78 5.02
N GLN A 21 1.52 1.26 5.83
CA GLN A 21 1.84 0.52 7.05
C GLN A 21 2.51 -0.83 6.74
N GLY A 22 1.97 -1.58 5.78
CA GLY A 22 2.51 -2.87 5.32
C GLY A 22 3.93 -2.72 4.79
N LYS A 23 4.17 -1.75 3.90
CA LYS A 23 5.52 -1.43 3.40
C LYS A 23 6.50 -1.14 4.54
N ALA A 24 6.11 -0.28 5.49
CA ALA A 24 6.97 0.07 6.63
C ALA A 24 7.22 -1.12 7.57
N PHE A 25 6.23 -1.99 7.73
CA PHE A 25 6.34 -3.22 8.50
C PHE A 25 7.35 -4.17 7.87
N TYR A 26 7.21 -4.47 6.57
CA TYR A 26 8.13 -5.38 5.87
C TYR A 26 9.55 -4.83 5.76
N ALA A 27 9.72 -3.52 5.56
CA ALA A 27 11.05 -2.90 5.59
C ALA A 27 11.74 -3.10 6.94
N LYS A 28 11.01 -2.93 8.06
CA LYS A 28 11.54 -3.17 9.41
C LYS A 28 11.82 -4.65 9.66
N ALA A 29 10.98 -5.55 9.13
CA ALA A 29 11.16 -6.99 9.25
C ALA A 29 12.44 -7.43 8.52
N ALA A 30 12.58 -7.04 7.25
CA ALA A 30 13.77 -7.32 6.43
C ALA A 30 15.07 -6.86 7.13
N ALA A 31 15.07 -5.66 7.71
CA ALA A 31 16.23 -5.11 8.42
C ALA A 31 16.62 -5.88 9.71
N ARG A 32 15.71 -6.69 10.27
CA ARG A 32 15.91 -7.46 11.51
C ARG A 32 16.11 -8.96 11.26
N THR A 33 15.94 -9.43 10.03
CA THR A 33 16.06 -10.85 9.68
C THR A 33 17.49 -11.18 9.29
N ALA A 34 18.10 -12.10 10.04
CA ALA A 34 19.45 -12.59 9.75
C ALA A 34 19.47 -13.64 8.62
N ASP A 35 18.40 -14.42 8.48
CA ASP A 35 18.27 -15.39 7.39
C ASP A 35 18.08 -14.68 6.05
N GLU A 36 18.94 -15.00 5.09
CA GLU A 36 18.97 -14.35 3.77
C GLU A 36 17.67 -14.56 2.99
N SER A 37 17.12 -15.79 3.03
CA SER A 37 15.87 -16.10 2.34
C SER A 37 14.68 -15.39 2.98
N GLY A 38 14.61 -15.34 4.31
CA GLY A 38 13.60 -14.59 5.05
C GLY A 38 13.66 -13.09 4.80
N ARG A 39 14.88 -12.51 4.76
CA ARG A 39 15.07 -11.11 4.38
C ARG A 39 14.55 -10.83 2.98
N HIS A 40 14.90 -11.68 2.01
CA HIS A 40 14.44 -11.51 0.63
C HIS A 40 12.92 -11.64 0.46
N ALA A 41 12.29 -12.50 1.26
CA ALA A 41 10.83 -12.61 1.30
C ALA A 41 10.18 -11.29 1.76
N PHE A 42 10.66 -10.70 2.86
CA PHE A 42 10.15 -9.41 3.33
C PHE A 42 10.43 -8.26 2.35
N GLU A 43 11.60 -8.23 1.71
CA GLU A 43 11.88 -7.24 0.67
C GLU A 43 10.94 -7.38 -0.54
N THR A 44 10.56 -8.61 -0.89
CA THR A 44 9.59 -8.86 -1.97
C THR A 44 8.22 -8.34 -1.59
N LEU A 45 7.72 -8.68 -0.40
CA LEU A 45 6.45 -8.17 0.10
C LEU A 45 6.44 -6.63 0.17
N MET A 46 7.53 -6.01 0.64
CA MET A 46 7.67 -4.55 0.63
C MET A 46 7.51 -3.94 -0.77
N ARG A 47 8.09 -4.57 -1.80
CA ARG A 47 7.97 -4.12 -3.21
C ARG A 47 6.56 -4.33 -3.78
N GLU A 48 5.86 -5.36 -3.34
CA GLU A 48 4.45 -5.58 -3.69
C GLU A 48 3.58 -4.43 -3.15
N GLU A 49 3.74 -4.05 -1.88
CA GLU A 49 2.98 -2.92 -1.30
C GLU A 49 3.29 -1.58 -2.00
N GLU A 50 4.51 -1.38 -2.52
CA GLU A 50 4.81 -0.21 -3.36
C GLU A 50 4.00 -0.18 -4.66
N THR A 51 3.75 -1.35 -5.25
CA THR A 51 2.94 -1.50 -6.46
C THR A 51 1.47 -1.25 -6.14
N HIS A 52 0.96 -1.86 -5.08
CA HIS A 52 -0.41 -1.63 -4.60
C HIS A 52 -0.67 -0.16 -4.29
N LEU A 53 0.23 0.49 -3.53
CA LEU A 53 0.14 1.90 -3.19
C LEU A 53 0.05 2.80 -4.42
N ARG A 54 0.80 2.49 -5.47
CA ARG A 54 0.78 3.26 -6.73
C ARG A 54 -0.57 3.14 -7.42
N LEU A 55 -1.12 1.93 -7.50
CA LEU A 55 -2.42 1.67 -8.13
C LEU A 55 -3.54 2.39 -7.38
N LEU A 56 -3.57 2.27 -6.04
CA LEU A 56 -4.59 2.92 -5.22
C LEU A 56 -4.53 4.45 -5.30
N LYS A 57 -3.33 5.03 -5.35
CA LYS A 57 -3.17 6.49 -5.54
C LYS A 57 -3.68 6.97 -6.90
N VAL A 58 -3.44 6.20 -7.97
CA VAL A 58 -3.97 6.52 -9.30
C VAL A 58 -5.51 6.48 -9.29
N GLN A 59 -6.10 5.42 -8.72
CA GLN A 59 -7.55 5.29 -8.61
C GLN A 59 -8.17 6.43 -7.79
N TYR A 60 -7.57 6.76 -6.65
CA TYR A 60 -8.02 7.87 -5.80
C TYR A 60 -7.96 9.20 -6.56
N GLY A 61 -6.84 9.49 -7.24
CA GLY A 61 -6.66 10.70 -8.03
C GLY A 61 -7.69 10.85 -9.16
N ASN A 62 -8.03 9.75 -9.84
CA ASN A 62 -9.06 9.74 -10.88
C ASN A 62 -10.44 10.15 -10.34
N LEU A 63 -10.81 9.66 -9.14
CA LEU A 63 -12.10 9.97 -8.52
C LEU A 63 -12.16 11.37 -7.90
N VAL A 64 -11.05 11.93 -7.45
CA VAL A 64 -11.00 13.32 -6.93
C VAL A 64 -11.01 14.36 -8.04
N THR A 65 -10.51 14.02 -9.23
CA THR A 65 -10.45 14.95 -10.37
C THR A 65 -11.74 14.96 -11.21
N THR A 66 -12.72 14.11 -10.86
CA THR A 66 -14.04 14.03 -11.51
C THR A 66 -15.03 14.98 -10.83
#